data_AF-A0A0C2CKL2-F1
#
_entry.id   AF-A0A0C2CKL2-F1
#
_cell.length_a   1.000
_cell.length_b   1.000
_cell.length_c   1.000
_cell.angle_alpha   90.00
_cell.angle_beta   90.00
_cell.angle_gamma   90.00
#
_symmetry.space_group_name_H-M   'P 1'
#
loop_
_entity.id
_entity.type
_entity.pdbx_description
1 polymer ?
#
loop_
_entity_poly.entity_id
_entity_poly.type
_entity_poly.pdbx_seq_one_letter_code
_entity_poly.pdbx_strand_id
1 'polypeptide(L)'
;MALSSPAYQESAPASLVILRNMERSTYPQLSASAPQEDPYKEPVIPDESCFNQNPCCATWAENGGCQRDIVRMTLVCPASCQLCTPRAYKLQDDSSRERAVVNWEIAVD
;
A
#
# COMPACT_ATOMS: atom_id res chain seq x y z
N MET A 1 -36.64 -17.89 23.72
CA MET A 1 -35.83 -19.13 23.71
C MET A 1 -34.37 -18.73 23.93
N ALA A 2 -33.88 -18.88 25.16
CA ALA A 2 -32.48 -18.64 25.50
C ALA A 2 -31.77 -20.00 25.49
N LEU A 3 -31.05 -20.32 24.41
CA LEU A 3 -30.16 -21.47 24.39
C LEU A 3 -28.82 -21.04 24.95
N SER A 4 -28.67 -21.35 26.22
CA SER A 4 -27.44 -21.29 26.99
C SER A 4 -26.67 -22.60 26.81
N SER A 5 -25.34 -22.47 26.93
CA SER A 5 -24.37 -23.50 27.34
C SER A 5 -23.66 -24.29 26.22
N PRO A 6 -22.46 -24.88 26.47
CA PRO A 6 -21.61 -24.78 27.67
C PRO A 6 -20.14 -24.43 27.38
N ALA A 7 -19.45 -24.15 28.49
CA ALA A 7 -18.03 -23.98 28.63
C ALA A 7 -17.22 -25.20 28.13
N TYR A 8 -16.07 -24.87 27.55
CA TYR A 8 -14.96 -25.75 27.26
C TYR A 8 -14.38 -26.30 28.57
N GLN A 9 -14.37 -27.61 28.76
CA GLN A 9 -13.68 -28.27 29.86
C GLN A 9 -13.15 -29.63 29.45
N GLU A 10 -12.07 -30.01 30.16
CA GLU A 10 -11.23 -31.21 30.05
C GLU A 10 -10.06 -31.07 29.06
N SER A 11 -8.81 -31.32 29.42
CA SER A 11 -8.18 -31.80 30.66
C SER A 11 -6.66 -31.67 30.47
N ALA A 12 -5.94 -31.25 31.51
CA ALA A 12 -4.47 -31.37 31.54
C ALA A 12 -4.08 -32.76 32.07
N PRO A 13 -2.88 -33.24 31.73
CA PRO A 13 -2.04 -33.70 32.82
C PRO A 13 -0.62 -33.12 32.81
N ALA A 14 -0.27 -32.63 33.99
CA ALA A 14 0.96 -32.78 34.74
C ALA A 14 2.31 -32.87 33.98
N SER A 15 3.15 -31.90 34.31
CA SER A 15 4.60 -31.94 34.29
C SER A 15 5.19 -33.34 34.54
N LEU A 16 5.92 -33.85 33.55
CA LEU A 16 6.97 -34.86 33.77
C LEU A 16 8.29 -34.29 33.24
N VAL A 17 9.16 -34.02 34.21
CA VAL A 17 10.50 -33.45 34.10
C VAL A 17 11.49 -34.54 33.64
N ILE A 18 12.36 -34.26 32.66
CA ILE A 18 13.73 -34.81 32.66
C ILE A 18 14.69 -33.71 32.18
N LEU A 19 15.46 -33.16 33.12
CA LEU A 19 16.70 -32.44 32.84
C LEU A 19 17.71 -33.43 32.24
N ARG A 20 18.08 -33.24 30.98
CA ARG A 20 19.38 -33.68 30.49
C ARG A 20 20.09 -32.50 29.86
N ASN A 21 20.99 -31.91 30.65
CA ASN A 21 22.10 -31.11 30.16
C ASN A 21 22.84 -31.98 29.13
N MET A 22 22.71 -31.65 27.85
CA MET A 22 23.56 -32.17 26.81
C MET A 22 24.74 -31.22 26.68
N GLU A 23 25.88 -31.70 27.16
CA GLU A 23 27.20 -31.11 27.07
C GLU A 23 27.39 -30.21 25.83
N ARG A 24 27.91 -29.04 26.15
CA ARG A 24 28.72 -28.14 25.32
C ARG A 24 29.49 -28.86 24.18
N SER A 25 29.57 -28.15 23.06
CA SER A 25 30.49 -28.33 21.92
C SER A 25 29.94 -29.28 20.84
N THR A 26 29.66 -28.87 19.61
CA THR A 26 30.42 -27.96 18.75
C THR A 26 29.48 -27.48 17.65
N TYR A 27 28.83 -26.33 17.83
CA TYR A 27 28.31 -25.61 16.68
C TYR A 27 29.48 -24.78 16.17
N PRO A 28 29.91 -24.93 14.90
CA PRO A 28 30.79 -23.93 14.31
C PRO A 28 30.07 -22.59 14.52
N GLN A 29 30.78 -21.65 15.17
CA GLN A 29 30.28 -20.29 15.31
C GLN A 29 29.87 -19.87 13.90
N LEU A 30 28.56 -19.78 13.64
CA LEU A 30 28.05 -19.04 12.52
C LEU A 30 28.58 -17.63 12.78
N SER A 31 29.63 -17.31 12.04
CA SER A 31 30.21 -15.99 11.90
C SER A 31 29.11 -14.96 12.02
N ALA A 32 29.30 -13.98 12.91
CA ALA A 32 28.43 -12.83 13.05
C ALA A 32 28.08 -12.28 11.67
N SER A 33 26.92 -12.66 11.15
CA SER A 33 26.37 -12.11 9.93
C SER A 33 25.97 -10.69 10.30
N ALA A 34 26.48 -9.72 9.55
CA ALA A 34 26.11 -8.32 9.62
C ALA A 34 24.58 -8.15 9.77
N PRO A 35 24.09 -7.03 10.36
CA PRO A 35 22.67 -6.73 10.38
C PRO A 35 22.08 -6.99 9.00
N GLN A 36 21.20 -7.99 8.90
CA GLN A 36 20.55 -8.33 7.65
C GLN A 36 19.54 -7.20 7.40
N GLU A 37 19.93 -6.22 6.58
CA GLU A 37 18.98 -5.23 6.07
C GLU A 37 17.90 -5.98 5.31
N ASP A 38 16.65 -5.76 5.69
CA ASP A 38 15.49 -6.37 5.04
C ASP A 38 15.46 -5.93 3.56
N PRO A 39 15.69 -6.86 2.61
CA PRO A 39 15.80 -6.52 1.19
C PRO A 39 14.44 -6.13 0.57
N TYR A 40 13.36 -6.14 1.35
CA TYR A 40 12.04 -5.72 0.93
C TYR A 40 11.37 -4.87 2.01
N LYS A 41 12.04 -3.78 2.42
CA LYS A 41 11.26 -2.62 2.90
C LYS A 41 10.53 -2.00 1.72
N GLU A 42 9.51 -2.69 1.22
CA GLU A 42 8.55 -2.12 0.27
C GLU A 42 8.00 -0.83 0.90
N PRO A 43 7.99 0.29 0.18
CA PRO A 43 7.35 1.50 0.68
C PRO A 43 5.89 1.19 0.99
N VAL A 44 5.54 1.22 2.27
CA VAL A 44 4.14 1.24 2.69
C VAL A 44 3.57 2.56 2.19
N ILE A 45 2.96 2.53 1.00
CA ILE A 45 2.26 3.68 0.47
C ILE A 45 1.04 3.88 1.38
N PRO A 46 0.93 5.02 2.06
CA PRO A 46 -0.22 5.29 2.90
C PRO A 46 -1.49 5.22 2.04
N ASP A 47 -2.57 4.68 2.62
CA ASP A 47 -3.88 4.73 1.99
C ASP A 47 -4.20 6.19 1.62
N GLU A 48 -4.30 6.47 0.32
CA GLU A 48 -4.43 7.82 -0.22
C GLU A 48 -5.86 8.07 -0.69
N SER A 49 -6.58 8.92 0.02
CA SER A 49 -7.96 9.29 -0.32
C SER A 49 -8.05 10.48 -1.29
N CYS A 50 -6.93 11.14 -1.59
CA CYS A 50 -6.91 12.33 -2.43
C CYS A 50 -6.54 11.97 -3.85
N PHE A 51 -7.54 11.72 -4.70
CA PHE A 51 -7.27 11.49 -6.11
C PHE A 51 -8.34 12.00 -7.06
N ASN A 52 -7.93 12.18 -8.32
CA ASN A 52 -8.82 12.49 -9.42
C ASN A 52 -9.30 11.19 -10.06
N GLN A 53 -10.60 11.10 -10.32
CA GLN A 53 -11.24 9.94 -10.93
C GLN A 53 -11.30 10.05 -12.46
N ASN A 54 -11.08 11.24 -13.02
CA ASN A 54 -11.18 11.46 -14.46
C ASN A 54 -9.88 12.04 -15.03
N PRO A 55 -9.37 11.51 -16.16
CA PRO A 55 -8.14 12.01 -16.77
C PRO A 55 -8.25 13.46 -17.27
N CYS A 56 -9.46 14.00 -17.46
CA CYS A 56 -9.69 15.38 -17.89
C CYS A 56 -9.76 16.38 -16.72
N CYS A 57 -9.46 15.97 -15.49
CA CYS A 57 -9.61 16.83 -14.32
C CYS A 57 -8.76 18.11 -14.38
N ALA A 58 -7.53 18.08 -14.92
CA ALA A 58 -6.74 19.30 -15.10
C ALA A 58 -7.39 20.24 -16.12
N THR A 59 -7.76 19.73 -17.30
CA THR A 59 -8.43 20.51 -18.35
C THR A 59 -9.72 21.15 -17.83
N TRP A 60 -10.51 20.42 -17.05
CA TRP A 60 -11.73 20.98 -16.47
C TRP A 60 -11.44 22.03 -15.42
N ALA A 61 -10.42 21.84 -14.58
CA ALA A 61 -10.00 22.84 -13.60
C ALA A 61 -9.49 24.13 -14.27
N GLU A 62 -8.63 24.01 -15.29
CA GLU A 62 -8.13 25.13 -16.11
C GLU A 62 -9.27 25.90 -16.79
N ASN A 63 -10.29 25.19 -17.26
CA ASN A 63 -11.49 25.79 -17.82
C ASN A 63 -12.43 26.39 -16.76
N GLY A 64 -12.03 26.49 -15.49
CA GLY A 64 -12.85 27.06 -14.41
C GLY A 64 -13.95 26.13 -13.90
N GLY A 65 -13.83 24.82 -14.11
CA GLY A 65 -14.76 23.81 -13.61
C GLY A 65 -14.90 23.87 -12.10
N CYS A 66 -13.85 24.20 -11.36
CA CYS A 66 -13.87 24.28 -9.89
C CYS A 66 -14.90 25.31 -9.37
N GLN A 67 -15.23 26.34 -10.16
CA GLN A 67 -16.19 27.37 -9.81
C GLN A 67 -17.53 27.19 -10.55
N ARG A 68 -17.48 26.74 -11.81
CA ARG A 68 -18.67 26.62 -12.66
C ARG A 68 -19.45 25.32 -12.44
N ASP A 69 -18.77 24.28 -11.96
CA ASP A 69 -19.33 22.94 -11.78
C ASP A 69 -18.75 22.27 -10.52
N ILE A 70 -18.99 22.93 -9.39
CA ILE A 70 -18.42 22.60 -8.08
C ILE A 70 -18.75 21.16 -7.69
N VAL A 71 -19.98 20.71 -7.94
CA VAL A 71 -20.45 19.37 -7.55
C VAL A 71 -19.63 18.30 -8.25
N ARG A 72 -19.50 18.39 -9.59
CA ARG A 72 -18.72 17.42 -10.35
C ARG A 72 -17.25 17.47 -9.94
N MET A 73 -16.67 18.65 -9.83
CA MET A 73 -15.25 18.75 -9.51
C MET A 73 -14.92 18.30 -8.09
N THR A 74 -15.80 18.53 -7.12
CA THR A 74 -15.58 18.07 -5.74
C THR A 74 -15.65 16.56 -5.63
N LEU A 75 -16.58 15.93 -6.37
CA LEU A 75 -16.78 14.48 -6.31
C LEU A 75 -15.78 13.72 -7.17
N VAL A 76 -15.41 14.25 -8.33
CA VAL A 76 -14.62 13.55 -9.35
C VAL A 76 -13.17 14.05 -9.41
N CYS A 77 -12.94 15.33 -9.19
CA CYS A 77 -11.65 16.00 -9.39
C CYS A 77 -11.15 16.79 -8.16
N PRO A 78 -11.25 16.26 -6.93
CA PRO A 78 -10.95 17.03 -5.73
C PRO A 78 -9.51 17.51 -5.68
N ALA A 79 -8.56 16.73 -6.22
CA ALA A 79 -7.16 17.09 -6.22
C ALA A 79 -6.84 18.22 -7.23
N SER A 80 -7.43 18.20 -8.44
CA SER A 80 -7.26 19.30 -9.41
C SER A 80 -7.84 20.63 -8.93
N CYS A 81 -8.90 20.59 -8.12
CA CYS A 81 -9.45 21.79 -7.49
C CYS A 81 -8.80 22.14 -6.15
N GLN A 82 -7.69 21.48 -5.80
CA GLN A 82 -6.93 21.74 -4.56
C GLN A 82 -7.77 21.57 -3.29
N LEU A 83 -8.83 20.77 -3.34
CA LEU A 83 -9.64 20.41 -2.16
C LEU A 83 -8.91 19.39 -1.28
N CYS A 84 -7.90 18.74 -1.84
CA CYS A 84 -6.95 17.88 -1.15
C CYS A 84 -5.59 17.91 -1.86
N THR A 85 -4.56 17.35 -1.23
CA THR A 85 -3.21 17.25 -1.82
C THR A 85 -2.75 15.79 -1.81
N PRO A 86 -2.45 15.20 -2.98
CA PRO A 86 -1.92 13.85 -3.05
C PRO A 86 -0.50 13.79 -2.50
N ARG A 87 -0.18 12.72 -1.78
CA ARG A 87 1.11 12.48 -1.12
C ARG A 87 1.88 11.33 -1.78
N ALA A 88 1.17 10.37 -2.33
CA ALA A 88 1.70 9.16 -2.93
C ALA A 88 1.99 9.30 -4.43
N TYR A 89 1.35 10.22 -5.13
CA TYR A 89 1.49 10.37 -6.58
C TYR A 89 1.49 11.83 -7.05
N LYS A 90 1.92 12.06 -8.29
CA LYS A 90 1.90 13.38 -8.94
C LYS A 90 0.67 13.49 -9.83
N LEU A 91 -0.05 14.61 -9.73
CA LEU A 91 -1.20 14.91 -10.59
C LEU A 91 -0.72 15.05 -12.04
N GLN A 92 -1.10 14.08 -12.88
CA GLN A 92 -0.89 14.09 -14.32
C GLN A 92 -2.23 13.80 -15.00
N ASP A 93 -3.18 14.73 -14.89
CA ASP A 93 -4.47 14.65 -15.58
C ASP A 93 -4.33 15.20 -17.00
N ASP A 94 -3.51 14.51 -17.80
CA ASP A 94 -3.31 14.84 -19.20
C ASP A 94 -4.44 14.24 -20.03
N SER A 95 -5.42 15.07 -20.40
CA SER A 95 -6.47 14.71 -21.37
C SER A 95 -5.93 14.46 -22.78
N SER A 96 -4.64 14.67 -23.01
CA SER A 96 -3.96 14.60 -24.31
C SER A 96 -3.32 13.25 -24.60
N ARG A 97 -3.59 12.21 -23.78
CA ARG A 97 -3.12 10.83 -23.99
C ARG A 97 -3.65 10.11 -25.24
N GLU A 98 -4.04 10.84 -26.28
CA GLU A 98 -4.08 10.34 -27.66
C GLU A 98 -2.78 10.67 -28.44
N ARG A 99 -1.65 10.93 -27.77
CA ARG A 99 -0.35 11.04 -28.45
C ARG A 99 0.82 10.35 -27.75
N ALA A 100 0.61 9.11 -27.32
CA ALA A 100 1.71 8.21 -26.99
C ALA A 100 1.44 6.76 -27.42
N VAL A 101 0.75 6.56 -28.55
CA VAL A 101 0.67 5.26 -29.23
C VAL A 101 1.26 5.33 -30.64
N VAL A 102 2.48 5.86 -30.77
CA VAL A 102 3.48 5.52 -31.80
C VAL A 102 4.83 5.88 -31.15
N ASN A 103 5.71 4.94 -30.78
CA ASN A 103 6.52 4.16 -31.68
C ASN A 103 7.19 3.03 -30.88
N TRP A 104 6.96 1.77 -31.26
CA TRP A 104 7.63 0.61 -30.65
C TRP A 104 8.71 -0.02 -31.52
N GLU A 105 9.11 0.54 -32.68
CA GLU A 105 10.29 0.06 -33.42
C GLU A 105 11.10 1.20 -34.08
N ILE A 106 12.42 1.02 -34.05
CA ILE A 106 13.50 1.80 -34.70
C ILE A 106 13.89 3.13 -34.03
N ALA A 107 14.52 3.03 -32.88
CA ALA A 107 15.74 3.81 -32.60
C ALA A 107 16.91 2.81 -32.60
N VAL A 108 17.34 2.42 -33.79
CA VAL A 108 18.65 1.80 -34.01
C VAL A 108 19.38 2.63 -35.06
N ASP A 109 20.49 3.20 -34.62
CA ASP A 109 21.45 4.11 -35.27
C ASP A 109 20.95 5.52 -35.64
#